data_AF-A0A8J2RM32-F1
#
_entry.id   AF-A0A8J2RM32-F1
#
_cell.length_a   1.000
_cell.length_b   1.000
_cell.length_c   1.000
_cell.angle_alpha   90.00
_cell.angle_beta   90.00
_cell.angle_gamma   90.00
#
_symmetry.space_group_name_H-M   'P 1'
#
loop_
_entity.id
_entity.type
_entity.pdbx_description
1 polymer ?
#
loop_
_entity_poly.entity_id
_entity_poly.type
_entity_poly.pdbx_seq_one_letter_code
_entity_poly.pdbx_strand_id
1 'polypeptide(L)'
;MLIPARRFLSENFPLYYPFGNTGVRNVLKDCRFVGDNVKILFLGSGDLRNALAAAGNRKNLNSIHIHLNDLNPSIVARNILILTPDFDAENKEDIAFLWDLWYNAEWPIPTHERFKSVLKKILDNELPDNVVIPKSNYLIT
;
A
#
# COMPACT_ATOMS: atom_id res chain seq x y z
N MET A 1 -12.90 1.99 25.02
CA MET A 1 -14.02 1.67 24.11
C MET A 1 -13.52 1.87 22.69
N LEU A 2 -13.30 0.80 21.93
CA LEU A 2 -12.91 0.88 20.52
C LEU A 2 -14.20 1.07 19.71
N ILE A 3 -14.33 2.20 19.00
CA ILE A 3 -15.45 2.44 18.10
C ILE A 3 -15.00 2.00 16.69
N PRO A 4 -15.50 0.89 16.15
CA PRO A 4 -15.15 0.48 14.81
C PRO A 4 -15.83 1.42 13.80
N ALA A 5 -15.04 2.24 13.10
CA ALA A 5 -15.50 2.95 11.92
C ALA A 5 -15.52 1.96 10.73
N ARG A 6 -16.69 1.38 10.43
CA ARG A 6 -16.86 0.45 9.29
C ARG A 6 -17.20 1.22 8.02
N ARG A 7 -16.32 1.17 7.02
CA ARG A 7 -16.64 1.53 5.63
C ARG A 7 -16.94 0.23 4.88
N PHE A 8 -18.12 0.10 4.31
CA PHE A 8 -18.45 -0.97 3.37
C PHE A 8 -17.80 -0.65 2.03
N LEU A 9 -16.81 -1.44 1.62
CA LEU A 9 -16.31 -1.48 0.23
C LEU A 9 -16.87 -2.77 -0.38
N SER A 10 -17.40 -2.69 -1.60
CA SER A 10 -17.95 -3.85 -2.32
C SER A 10 -16.88 -4.94 -2.44
N GLU A 11 -17.02 -6.03 -1.68
CA GLU A 11 -15.96 -7.00 -1.37
C GLU A 11 -15.57 -7.93 -2.55
N ASN A 12 -16.21 -7.84 -3.72
CA ASN A 12 -16.11 -8.87 -4.77
C ASN A 12 -15.80 -8.36 -6.20
N PHE A 13 -15.22 -7.18 -6.37
CA PHE A 13 -14.69 -6.78 -7.67
C PHE A 13 -13.16 -6.81 -7.64
N PRO A 14 -12.47 -7.66 -8.42
CA PRO A 14 -11.01 -7.73 -8.47
C PRO A 14 -10.40 -6.55 -9.25
N LEU A 15 -10.90 -5.34 -8.99
CA LEU A 15 -10.35 -4.11 -9.53
C LEU A 15 -9.06 -3.81 -8.76
N TYR A 16 -7.93 -4.08 -9.42
CA TYR A 16 -6.68 -3.48 -9.01
C TYR A 16 -6.79 -1.97 -9.19
N TYR A 17 -6.73 -1.23 -8.09
CA TYR A 17 -6.80 0.22 -8.12
C TYR A 17 -5.50 0.79 -7.50
N PRO A 18 -4.62 1.39 -8.32
CA PRO A 18 -3.27 1.77 -7.90
C PRO A 18 -3.29 2.90 -6.84
N PHE A 19 -4.26 3.81 -6.94
CA PHE A 19 -4.50 4.89 -5.99
C PHE A 19 -5.97 4.88 -5.59
N GLY A 20 -6.33 4.89 -4.31
CA GLY A 20 -7.72 4.84 -3.89
C GLY A 20 -8.54 6.05 -4.33
N ASN A 21 -9.84 5.84 -4.54
CA ASN A 21 -10.79 6.85 -4.99
C ASN A 21 -11.33 7.76 -3.88
N THR A 22 -11.04 7.48 -2.59
CA THR A 22 -11.50 8.30 -1.47
C THR A 22 -10.42 9.28 -1.00
N GLY A 23 -10.83 10.45 -0.55
CA GLY A 23 -9.92 11.42 0.08
C GLY A 23 -9.18 10.85 1.28
N VAL A 24 -7.94 11.29 1.46
CA VAL A 24 -7.07 10.87 2.56
C VAL A 24 -7.69 11.30 3.89
N ARG A 25 -7.77 10.38 4.85
CA ARG A 25 -8.20 10.68 6.21
C ARG A 25 -7.09 10.30 7.18
N ASN A 26 -6.73 11.24 8.04
CA ASN A 26 -5.99 10.91 9.24
C ASN A 26 -6.89 10.08 10.17
N VAL A 27 -6.67 8.76 10.17
CA VAL A 27 -7.44 7.82 11.02
C VAL A 27 -7.24 8.06 12.52
N LEU A 28 -6.21 8.83 12.89
CA LEU A 28 -5.89 9.18 14.27
C LEU A 28 -6.46 10.53 14.69
N LYS A 29 -7.03 11.32 13.77
CA LYS A 29 -7.50 12.70 14.03
C LYS A 29 -8.48 12.76 15.21
N ASP A 30 -9.36 11.77 15.28
CA ASP A 30 -10.45 11.72 16.27
C ASP A 30 -10.08 10.82 17.47
N CYS A 31 -8.89 10.22 17.46
CA CYS A 31 -8.44 9.29 18.50
C CYS A 31 -7.64 10.04 19.56
N ARG A 32 -8.13 10.00 20.80
CA ARG A 32 -7.36 10.43 21.97
C ARG A 32 -6.67 9.21 22.57
N PHE A 33 -5.43 8.98 22.16
CA PHE A 33 -4.64 7.88 22.71
C PHE A 33 -4.15 8.25 24.12
N VAL A 34 -4.28 7.29 25.04
CA VAL A 34 -3.65 7.35 26.36
C VAL A 34 -2.54 6.31 26.33
N GLY A 35 -1.29 6.77 26.21
CA GLY A 35 -0.10 5.91 26.15
C GLY A 35 0.79 6.18 24.93
N ASP A 36 2.01 5.65 25.02
CA ASP A 36 3.13 6.03 24.15
C ASP A 36 3.27 5.12 22.90
N ASN A 37 2.62 3.97 22.91
CA ASN A 37 2.74 2.92 21.89
C ASN A 37 1.39 2.62 21.24
N VAL A 38 1.19 3.06 20.00
CA VAL A 38 -0.04 2.85 19.24
C VAL A 38 0.17 1.79 18.18
N LYS A 39 -0.75 0.82 18.11
CA LYS A 39 -0.80 -0.19 17.04
C LYS A 39 -2.05 0.03 16.20
N ILE A 40 -1.88 0.09 14.89
CA ILE A 40 -2.95 0.38 13.92
C ILE A 40 -3.02 -0.80 12.95
N LEU A 41 -4.22 -1.33 12.72
CA LEU A 41 -4.49 -2.35 11.70
C LEU A 41 -5.42 -1.76 10.64
N PHE A 42 -4.94 -1.69 9.39
CA PHE A 42 -5.74 -1.36 8.23
C PHE A 42 -6.27 -2.65 7.60
N LEU A 43 -7.58 -2.86 7.61
CA LEU A 43 -8.27 -3.95 6.91
C LEU A 43 -8.74 -3.44 5.55
N GLY A 44 -8.29 -4.06 4.46
CA GLY A 44 -8.50 -3.51 3.12
C GLY A 44 -7.70 -2.22 2.95
N SER A 45 -6.39 -2.30 3.19
CA SER A 45 -5.50 -1.14 3.23
C SER A 45 -5.53 -0.32 1.95
N GLY A 46 -5.81 -0.94 0.80
CA GLY A 46 -5.74 -0.23 -0.47
C GLY A 46 -4.35 0.37 -0.67
N ASP A 47 -4.29 1.64 -1.06
CA ASP A 47 -3.03 2.40 -1.13
C ASP A 47 -2.53 2.89 0.25
N LEU A 48 -1.30 3.40 0.27
CA LEU A 48 -0.61 3.81 1.49
C LEU A 48 -1.01 5.19 2.04
N ARG A 49 -1.86 5.97 1.36
CA ARG A 49 -2.09 7.39 1.75
C ARG A 49 -2.65 7.53 3.15
N ASN A 50 -3.59 6.67 3.57
CA ASN A 50 -4.14 6.72 4.94
C ASN A 50 -3.11 6.27 5.99
N ALA A 51 -2.29 5.27 5.66
CA ALA A 51 -1.22 4.78 6.54
C ALA A 51 -0.12 5.85 6.72
N LEU A 52 0.27 6.51 5.63
CA LEU A 52 1.24 7.61 5.65
C LEU A 52 0.70 8.84 6.37
N ALA A 53 -0.59 9.18 6.17
CA ALA A 53 -1.25 10.24 6.93
C ALA A 53 -1.26 9.92 8.43
N ALA A 54 -1.49 8.67 8.83
CA ALA A 54 -1.39 8.24 10.22
C ALA A 54 0.04 8.36 10.76
N ALA A 55 1.04 7.90 9.98
CA ALA A 55 2.45 8.00 10.34
C ALA A 55 2.94 9.45 10.47
N GLY A 56 2.40 10.38 9.68
CA GLY A 56 2.71 11.82 9.79
C GLY A 56 2.24 12.48 11.08
N ASN A 57 1.37 11.83 11.86
CA ASN A 57 0.86 12.35 13.14
C ASN A 57 1.73 12.01 14.36
N ARG A 58 3.02 11.73 14.14
CA ARG A 58 4.02 11.41 15.20
C ARG A 58 4.18 12.46 16.29
N LYS A 59 3.75 13.71 16.09
CA LYS A 59 3.95 14.80 17.08
C LYS A 59 3.41 14.48 18.49
N ASN A 60 2.52 13.50 18.62
CA ASN A 60 1.93 13.10 19.91
C ASN A 60 2.20 11.64 20.30
N LEU A 61 3.05 10.89 19.59
CA LEU A 61 3.23 9.45 19.78
C LEU A 61 4.71 9.06 19.71
N ASN A 62 5.21 8.36 20.75
CA ASN A 62 6.59 7.88 20.80
C ASN A 62 6.82 6.71 19.83
N SER A 63 5.84 5.80 19.69
CA SER A 63 5.89 4.70 18.74
C SER A 63 4.54 4.45 18.06
N ILE A 64 4.57 4.27 16.73
CA ILE A 64 3.43 3.87 15.92
C ILE A 64 3.82 2.61 15.14
N HIS A 65 3.07 1.52 15.35
CA HIS A 65 3.17 0.31 14.56
C HIS A 65 1.96 0.22 13.63
N ILE A 66 2.21 0.12 12.33
CA ILE A 66 1.16 0.02 11.31
C ILE A 66 1.21 -1.37 10.70
N HIS A 67 0.09 -2.08 10.78
CA HIS A 67 -0.15 -3.34 10.11
C HIS A 67 -1.10 -3.09 8.93
N LEU A 68 -0.65 -3.47 7.74
CA LEU A 68 -1.41 -3.33 6.49
C LEU A 68 -1.91 -4.71 6.08
N ASN A 69 -3.22 -4.84 5.87
CA ASN A 69 -3.84 -6.06 5.39
C ASN A 69 -4.76 -5.76 4.21
N ASP A 70 -4.79 -6.63 3.22
CA ASP A 70 -5.70 -6.52 2.08
C ASP A 70 -6.11 -7.91 1.58
N LEU A 71 -7.30 -8.00 0.99
CA LEU A 71 -7.76 -9.24 0.36
C LEU A 71 -7.00 -9.51 -0.94
N ASN A 72 -6.56 -8.45 -1.64
CA ASN A 72 -5.86 -8.57 -2.92
C ASN A 72 -4.33 -8.71 -2.71
N PRO A 73 -3.71 -9.85 -3.04
CA PRO A 73 -2.27 -10.07 -2.88
C PRO A 73 -1.41 -9.05 -3.64
N SER A 74 -1.88 -8.56 -4.79
CA SER A 74 -1.17 -7.55 -5.59
C SER A 74 -1.11 -6.20 -4.88
N ILE A 75 -2.13 -5.84 -4.09
CA ILE A 75 -2.13 -4.63 -3.26
C ILE A 75 -1.12 -4.77 -2.13
N VAL A 76 -1.09 -5.92 -1.45
CA VAL A 76 -0.12 -6.20 -0.38
C VAL A 76 1.30 -6.15 -0.92
N ALA A 77 1.58 -6.84 -2.03
CA ALA A 77 2.90 -6.85 -2.66
C ALA A 77 3.35 -5.45 -3.11
N ARG A 78 2.46 -4.65 -3.73
CA ARG A 78 2.76 -3.25 -4.07
C ARG A 78 3.09 -2.43 -2.82
N ASN A 79 2.29 -2.54 -1.76
CA ASN A 79 2.50 -1.77 -0.54
C ASN A 79 3.82 -2.13 0.14
N ILE A 80 4.17 -3.42 0.20
CA ILE A 80 5.50 -3.87 0.64
C ILE A 80 6.57 -3.19 -0.21
N LEU A 81 6.46 -3.23 -1.53
CA LEU A 81 7.44 -2.61 -2.42
C LEU A 81 7.48 -1.09 -2.39
N ILE A 82 6.47 -0.38 -1.91
CA ILE A 82 6.62 1.08 -1.73
C ILE A 82 7.33 1.38 -0.40
N LEU A 83 7.15 0.52 0.61
CA LEU A 83 7.69 0.70 1.96
C LEU A 83 9.08 0.09 2.19
N THR A 84 9.47 -0.90 1.38
CA THR A 84 10.70 -1.71 1.54
C THR A 84 11.92 -1.23 0.73
N PRO A 85 11.85 -0.40 -0.32
CA PRO A 85 13.06 -0.19 -1.13
C PRO A 85 13.93 0.97 -0.68
N ASP A 86 15.22 0.78 -0.92
CA ASP A 86 16.25 1.81 -1.00
C ASP A 86 16.03 2.65 -2.27
N PHE A 87 14.93 3.41 -2.32
CA PHE A 87 14.71 4.35 -3.43
C PHE A 87 15.55 5.60 -3.24
N ASP A 88 16.37 5.90 -4.23
CA ASP A 88 17.08 7.16 -4.30
C ASP A 88 16.14 8.23 -4.91
N ALA A 89 15.79 9.24 -4.11
CA ALA A 89 14.91 10.32 -4.53
C ALA A 89 15.51 11.20 -5.64
N GLU A 90 16.84 11.18 -5.80
CA GLU A 90 17.55 11.89 -6.86
C GLU A 90 17.70 11.04 -8.14
N ASN A 91 17.40 9.74 -8.06
CA ASN A 91 17.43 8.82 -9.19
C ASN A 91 16.09 8.87 -9.96
N LYS A 92 16.15 9.24 -11.23
CA LYS A 92 14.94 9.40 -12.06
C LYS A 92 14.23 8.09 -12.34
N GLU A 93 14.99 7.00 -12.49
CA GLU A 93 14.46 5.66 -12.73
C GLU A 93 13.72 5.11 -11.50
N ASP A 94 14.18 5.45 -10.30
CA ASP A 94 13.51 5.10 -9.04
C ASP A 94 12.21 5.88 -8.86
N ILE A 95 12.23 7.17 -9.12
CA ILE A 95 11.03 8.00 -9.10
C ILE A 95 10.02 7.53 -10.16
N ALA A 96 10.47 7.22 -11.39
CA ALA A 96 9.60 6.69 -12.43
C ALA A 96 8.97 5.34 -12.05
N PHE A 97 9.77 4.44 -11.46
CA PHE A 97 9.27 3.15 -10.98
C PHE A 97 8.25 3.31 -9.84
N LEU A 98 8.52 4.16 -8.85
CA LEU A 98 7.58 4.49 -7.78
C LEU A 98 6.28 5.09 -8.32
N TRP A 99 6.39 5.97 -9.32
CA TRP A 99 5.24 6.56 -9.99
C TRP A 99 4.38 5.48 -10.65
N ASP A 100 5.00 4.55 -11.38
CA ASP A 100 4.27 3.44 -12.00
C ASP A 100 3.56 2.58 -10.95
N LEU A 101 4.26 2.20 -9.87
CA LEU A 101 3.69 1.38 -8.82
C LEU A 101 2.48 2.02 -8.14
N TRP A 102 2.52 3.33 -7.91
CA TRP A 102 1.51 4.03 -7.13
C TRP A 102 0.37 4.58 -7.99
N TYR A 103 0.64 5.07 -9.19
CA TYR A 103 -0.35 5.82 -9.97
C TYR A 103 -0.83 5.13 -11.24
N ASN A 104 -0.09 4.16 -11.77
CA ASN A 104 -0.43 3.56 -13.05
C ASN A 104 -1.22 2.25 -12.86
N ALA A 105 -2.35 2.15 -13.56
CA ALA A 105 -3.17 0.95 -13.58
C ALA A 105 -2.53 -0.18 -14.40
N GLU A 106 -1.67 0.21 -15.35
CA GLU A 106 -0.91 -0.65 -16.24
C GLU A 106 0.56 -0.28 -16.12
N TRP A 107 1.42 -1.29 -16.04
CA TRP A 107 2.85 -1.07 -15.88
C TRP A 107 3.57 -1.33 -17.20
N PRO A 108 4.58 -0.50 -17.54
CA PRO A 108 5.45 -0.83 -18.65
C PRO A 108 6.28 -2.08 -18.30
N ILE A 109 6.74 -2.81 -19.32
CA ILE A 109 7.53 -4.05 -19.16
C ILE A 109 8.72 -3.87 -18.18
N PRO A 110 9.51 -2.77 -18.23
CA PRO A 110 10.59 -2.55 -17.28
C PRO A 110 10.13 -2.54 -15.82
N THR A 111 8.95 -1.98 -15.55
CA THR A 111 8.36 -1.93 -14.20
C THR A 111 7.89 -3.31 -13.76
N HIS A 112 7.29 -4.11 -14.65
CA HIS A 112 6.96 -5.51 -14.34
C HIS A 112 8.19 -6.34 -13.95
N GLU A 113 9.27 -6.22 -14.71
CA GLU A 113 10.49 -7.00 -14.47
C GLU A 113 11.23 -6.53 -13.22
N ARG A 114 11.30 -5.20 -13.01
CA ARG A 114 11.86 -4.63 -11.77
C ARG A 114 11.03 -5.05 -10.55
N PHE A 115 9.69 -4.98 -10.61
CA PHE A 115 8.79 -5.44 -9.55
C PHE A 115 9.07 -6.89 -9.14
N LYS A 116 9.11 -7.82 -10.11
CA LYS A 116 9.41 -9.23 -9.85
C LYS A 116 10.78 -9.41 -9.23
N SER A 117 11.79 -8.70 -9.72
CA SER A 117 13.16 -8.78 -9.22
C SER A 117 13.24 -8.36 -7.76
N VAL A 118 12.65 -7.21 -7.39
CA VAL A 118 12.65 -6.73 -6.01
C VAL A 118 11.82 -7.65 -5.11
N LEU A 119 10.64 -8.09 -5.56
CA LEU A 119 9.79 -8.98 -4.75
C LEU A 119 10.48 -10.32 -4.47
N LYS A 120 11.16 -10.91 -5.46
CA LYS A 120 11.99 -12.11 -5.25
C LYS A 120 13.07 -11.86 -4.20
N LYS A 121 13.78 -10.74 -4.26
CA LYS A 121 14.82 -10.41 -3.27
C LYS A 121 14.26 -10.30 -1.85
N ILE A 122 13.07 -9.70 -1.70
CA ILE A 122 12.42 -9.55 -0.39
C ILE A 122 11.96 -10.90 0.18
N LEU A 123 11.57 -11.83 -0.69
CA LEU A 123 11.03 -13.14 -0.31
C LEU A 123 12.08 -14.25 -0.42
N ASP A 124 13.37 -13.93 -0.32
CA ASP A 124 14.47 -14.91 -0.41
C ASP A 124 14.43 -15.82 -1.67
N ASN A 125 13.95 -15.27 -2.79
CA ASN A 125 13.69 -15.90 -4.09
C ASN A 125 12.48 -16.83 -4.18
N GLU A 126 11.63 -16.89 -3.15
CA GLU A 126 10.40 -17.69 -3.14
C GLU A 126 9.17 -16.79 -3.35
N LEU A 127 8.59 -16.82 -4.55
CA LEU A 127 7.33 -16.13 -4.82
C LEU A 127 6.14 -17.04 -4.49
N PRO A 128 5.13 -16.57 -3.74
CA PRO A 128 3.89 -17.30 -3.55
C PRO A 128 3.11 -17.45 -4.87
N ASP A 129 2.48 -18.62 -5.06
CA ASP A 129 1.71 -18.95 -6.28
C ASP A 129 0.53 -18.01 -6.55
N ASN A 130 0.03 -17.34 -5.50
CA ASN A 130 -1.10 -16.41 -5.57
C ASN A 130 -0.69 -14.97 -5.92
N VAL A 131 0.59 -14.69 -6.19
CA VAL A 131 1.02 -13.37 -6.66
C VAL A 131 0.75 -13.24 -8.15
N VAL A 132 -0.36 -12.60 -8.49
CA VAL A 132 -0.67 -12.20 -9.86
C VAL A 132 -0.30 -10.74 -10.04
N ILE A 133 0.60 -10.45 -10.98
CA ILE A 133 0.86 -9.06 -11.38
C ILE A 133 -0.29 -8.62 -12.30
N PRO A 134 -0.92 -7.45 -12.06
CA PRO A 134 -2.03 -6.99 -12.88
C PRO A 134 -1.66 -7.03 -14.37
N LYS A 135 -2.49 -7.68 -15.18
CA LYS A 135 -2.43 -7.58 -16.65
C LYS A 135 -3.48 -6.56 -17.08
N SER A 136 -3.13 -5.69 -18.01
CA SER A 136 -4.01 -4.66 -18.56
C SER A 136 -5.09 -5.23 -19.48
N ASN A 137 -6.09 -5.89 -18.91
CA ASN A 137 -7.24 -6.39 -19.68
C ASN A 137 -8.57 -5.78 -19.20
N TYR A 138 -8.54 -4.79 -18.30
CA TYR A 138 -9.75 -4.20 -17.70
C TYR A 138 -10.07 -2.78 -18.18
N LEU A 139 -9.34 -2.26 -19.17
CA LEU A 139 -9.78 -1.08 -19.92
C LEU A 139 -10.65 -1.53 -21.09
N ILE A 140 -11.87 -1.98 -20.79
CA ILE A 140 -12.94 -2.00 -21.80
C ILE A 140 -13.54 -0.60 -21.80
N THR A 141 -13.16 0.21 -22.80
CA THR A 141 -13.99 1.31 -23.30
C THR A 141 -14.93 0.79 -24.38
#